data_AF-A0A2N3B9P3-F1
#
_entry.id   AF-A0A2N3B9P3-F1
#
_cell.length_a   1.000
_cell.length_b   1.000
_cell.length_c   1.000
_cell.angle_alpha   90.00
_cell.angle_beta   90.00
_cell.angle_gamma   90.00
#
_symmetry.space_group_name_H-M   'P 1'
#
loop_
_entity.id
_entity.type
_entity.pdbx_description
1 polymer ?
#
loop_
_entity_poly.entity_id
_entity_poly.type
_entity_poly.pdbx_seq_one_letter_code
_entity_poly.pdbx_strand_id
1 'polypeptide(L)'
;SILYTDHILAETIGILSKASERFDTAMLYVSDHGESLGENGMYLHGMPYMFAPDTQKHVPMVAWASEGYARKMSLDMNCLKAEDGNAYSHDNLFHSVLGMFGVGTDVYQPDLDIAAPCRPGPAVVGVADLDSVGTGHP
;
A
#
# COMPACT_ATOMS: atom_id res chain seq x y z
N SER A 1 4.79 -22.05 -0.51
CA SER A 1 3.76 -20.99 -0.46
C SER A 1 4.18 -19.75 -1.24
N ILE A 2 5.40 -19.22 -1.04
CA ILE A 2 5.87 -17.97 -1.69
C ILE A 2 5.67 -17.92 -3.21
N LEU A 3 6.08 -18.95 -3.96
CA LEU A 3 5.89 -18.99 -5.42
C LEU A 3 4.40 -18.92 -5.83
N TYR A 4 3.51 -19.45 -5.01
CA TYR A 4 2.07 -19.40 -5.27
C TYR A 4 1.50 -18.01 -4.94
N THR A 5 1.97 -17.37 -3.86
CA THR A 5 1.64 -15.97 -3.57
C THR A 5 2.08 -15.06 -4.71
N ASP A 6 3.32 -15.21 -5.19
CA ASP A 6 3.82 -14.48 -6.36
C ASP A 6 2.92 -14.68 -7.59
N HIS A 7 2.55 -15.92 -7.88
CA HIS A 7 1.61 -16.24 -8.96
C HIS A 7 0.25 -15.52 -8.80
N ILE A 8 -0.36 -15.56 -7.62
CA ILE A 8 -1.65 -14.89 -7.35
C ILE A 8 -1.52 -13.36 -7.47
N LEU A 9 -0.43 -12.76 -6.98
CA LEU A 9 -0.18 -11.33 -7.13
C LEU A 9 -0.01 -10.95 -8.61
N ALA A 10 0.71 -11.75 -9.38
CA ALA A 10 0.89 -11.55 -10.82
C ALA A 10 -0.44 -11.67 -11.58
N GLU A 11 -1.29 -12.64 -11.25
CA GLU A 11 -2.63 -12.78 -11.83
C GLU A 11 -3.53 -11.59 -11.48
N THR A 12 -3.46 -11.12 -10.23
CA THR A 12 -4.21 -9.95 -9.75
C THR A 12 -3.79 -8.69 -10.51
N ILE A 13 -2.49 -8.44 -10.66
CA ILE A 13 -1.97 -7.34 -11.48
C ILE A 13 -2.44 -7.49 -12.93
N GLY A 14 -2.45 -8.72 -13.48
CA GLY A 14 -2.97 -8.98 -14.82
C GLY A 14 -4.44 -8.61 -15.00
N ILE A 15 -5.28 -8.87 -13.99
CA ILE A 15 -6.69 -8.48 -13.97
C ILE A 15 -6.82 -6.94 -13.86
N LEU A 16 -6.11 -6.32 -12.92
CA LEU A 16 -6.16 -4.88 -12.67
C LEU A 16 -5.61 -4.06 -13.86
N SER A 17 -4.59 -4.58 -14.54
CA SER A 17 -4.02 -3.98 -15.75
C SER A 17 -5.02 -3.98 -16.89
N LYS A 18 -5.73 -5.09 -17.14
CA LYS A 18 -6.82 -5.12 -18.14
C LYS A 18 -7.97 -4.19 -17.77
N ALA A 19 -8.35 -4.16 -16.49
CA ALA A 19 -9.40 -3.26 -15.99
C ALA A 19 -8.98 -1.77 -16.09
N SER A 20 -7.68 -1.48 -16.19
CA SER A 20 -7.17 -0.11 -16.25
C SER A 20 -7.55 0.67 -17.51
N GLU A 21 -8.05 -0.03 -18.54
CA GLU A 21 -8.68 0.60 -19.71
C GLU A 21 -9.93 1.43 -19.34
N ARG A 22 -10.57 1.12 -18.20
CA ARG A 22 -11.83 1.75 -17.75
C ARG A 22 -11.76 2.34 -16.34
N PHE A 23 -10.75 1.98 -15.56
CA PHE A 23 -10.66 2.34 -14.14
C PHE A 23 -9.23 2.74 -13.75
N ASP A 24 -9.12 3.60 -12.74
CA ASP A 24 -7.85 3.89 -12.08
C ASP A 24 -7.57 2.81 -11.03
N THR A 25 -6.77 1.80 -11.38
CA THR A 25 -6.53 0.62 -10.54
C THR A 25 -5.19 0.67 -9.82
N ALA A 26 -5.18 0.14 -8.59
CA ALA A 26 -3.99 -0.06 -7.78
C ALA A 26 -4.12 -1.34 -6.93
N MET A 27 -2.99 -1.86 -6.47
CA MET A 27 -2.89 -3.00 -5.57
C MET A 27 -1.92 -2.68 -4.44
N LEU A 28 -2.29 -3.06 -3.22
CA LEU A 28 -1.41 -3.13 -2.06
C LEU A 28 -1.55 -4.50 -1.44
N TYR A 29 -0.43 -5.21 -1.30
CA TYR A 29 -0.32 -6.48 -0.59
C TYR A 29 0.63 -6.30 0.59
N VAL A 30 0.28 -6.89 1.73
CA VAL A 30 1.16 -7.00 2.91
C VAL A 30 0.85 -8.32 3.60
N SER A 31 1.88 -9.04 4.07
CA SER A 31 1.67 -10.22 4.92
C SER A 31 1.35 -9.78 6.35
N ASP A 32 0.46 -10.49 7.03
CA ASP A 32 0.09 -10.23 8.43
C ASP A 32 1.25 -10.48 9.41
N HIS A 33 2.01 -11.55 9.18
CA HIS A 33 3.24 -11.87 9.90
C HIS A 33 4.16 -12.76 9.05
N GLY A 34 5.36 -13.04 9.58
CA GLY A 34 6.30 -14.00 9.02
C GLY A 34 6.17 -15.39 9.64
N GLU A 35 7.14 -16.26 9.42
CA GLU A 35 7.13 -17.67 9.87
C GLU A 35 8.55 -18.11 10.25
N SER A 36 8.70 -18.81 11.37
CA SER A 36 9.94 -19.54 11.70
C SER A 36 9.91 -20.95 11.12
N LEU A 37 11.03 -21.40 10.55
CA LEU A 37 11.16 -22.65 9.79
C LEU A 37 12.17 -23.63 10.42
N GLY A 38 12.54 -23.41 11.67
CA GLY A 38 13.46 -24.26 12.45
C GLY A 38 14.67 -23.51 12.99
N GLU A 39 14.79 -22.21 12.76
CA GLU A 39 15.88 -21.39 13.27
C GLU A 39 15.90 -21.44 14.81
N ASN A 40 17.03 -21.84 15.39
CA ASN A 40 17.18 -22.03 16.83
C ASN A 40 16.12 -22.98 17.45
N GLY A 41 15.60 -23.94 16.67
CA GLY A 41 14.56 -24.87 17.10
C GLY A 41 13.15 -24.27 17.15
N MET A 42 12.97 -23.04 16.66
CA MET A 42 11.67 -22.37 16.60
C MET A 42 10.97 -22.68 15.27
N TYR A 43 9.69 -23.01 15.36
CA TYR A 43 8.83 -23.28 14.21
C TYR A 43 7.55 -22.47 14.33
N LEU A 44 6.86 -22.32 13.21
CA LEU A 44 5.59 -21.61 13.12
C LEU A 44 5.74 -20.12 13.47
N HIS A 45 4.63 -19.52 13.91
CA HIS A 45 4.52 -18.14 14.33
C HIS A 45 3.79 -18.05 15.68
N GLY A 46 3.60 -16.82 16.18
CA GLY A 46 2.83 -16.55 17.39
C GLY A 46 3.68 -16.41 18.67
N MET A 47 4.98 -16.20 18.53
CA MET A 47 5.80 -15.80 19.67
C MET A 47 5.36 -14.43 20.19
N PRO A 48 5.40 -14.19 21.52
CA PRO A 48 5.15 -12.86 22.05
C PRO A 48 6.10 -11.85 21.39
N TYR A 49 5.58 -10.73 20.89
CA TYR A 49 6.29 -9.83 19.99
C TYR A 49 7.67 -9.38 20.49
N MET A 50 7.80 -9.14 21.81
CA MET A 50 9.06 -8.77 22.49
C MET A 50 10.18 -9.81 22.32
N PHE A 51 9.83 -11.08 22.10
CA PHE A 51 10.76 -12.20 21.93
C PHE A 51 10.73 -12.78 20.52
N ALA A 52 9.81 -12.34 19.67
CA ALA A 52 9.65 -12.87 18.33
C ALA A 52 10.88 -12.51 17.46
N PRO A 53 11.44 -13.48 16.73
CA PRO A 53 12.54 -13.24 15.81
C PRO A 53 12.07 -12.42 14.60
N ASP A 54 13.01 -11.86 13.86
CA ASP A 54 12.68 -11.09 12.65
C ASP A 54 11.99 -11.95 11.59
N THR A 55 12.23 -13.26 11.57
CA THR A 55 11.50 -14.19 10.69
C THR A 55 9.99 -14.19 10.92
N GLN A 56 9.49 -13.79 12.10
CA GLN A 56 8.06 -13.65 12.38
C GLN A 56 7.53 -12.21 12.26
N LYS A 57 8.41 -11.19 12.22
CA LYS A 57 8.02 -9.77 12.26
C LYS A 57 8.27 -9.02 10.96
N HIS A 58 9.30 -9.41 10.22
CA HIS A 58 9.68 -8.78 8.96
C HIS A 58 8.88 -9.42 7.82
N VAL A 59 8.00 -8.65 7.20
CA VAL A 59 7.00 -9.13 6.23
C VAL A 59 7.14 -8.43 4.89
N PRO A 60 6.78 -9.09 3.77
CA PRO A 60 6.75 -8.44 2.47
C PRO A 60 5.57 -7.47 2.38
N MET A 61 5.82 -6.34 1.71
CA MET A 61 4.80 -5.43 1.20
C MET A 61 5.05 -5.19 -0.28
N VAL A 62 4.01 -5.21 -1.10
CA VAL A 62 4.10 -4.95 -2.55
C VAL A 62 3.02 -3.95 -2.94
N ALA A 63 3.43 -2.89 -3.63
CA ALA A 63 2.52 -1.91 -4.22
C ALA A 63 2.63 -1.94 -5.75
N TRP A 64 1.48 -1.83 -6.42
CA TRP A 64 1.39 -1.67 -7.87
C TRP A 64 0.31 -0.63 -8.20
N ALA A 65 0.53 0.17 -9.24
CA ALA A 65 -0.42 1.16 -9.71
C ALA A 65 -0.48 1.15 -11.24
N SER A 66 -1.69 1.31 -11.79
CA SER A 66 -1.84 1.62 -13.21
C SER A 66 -1.38 3.05 -13.51
N GLU A 67 -1.04 3.34 -14.76
CA GLU A 67 -0.66 4.70 -15.13
C GLU A 67 -1.79 5.71 -14.90
N GLY A 68 -3.05 5.30 -15.09
CA GLY A 68 -4.23 6.14 -14.82
C GLY A 68 -4.32 6.53 -13.36
N TYR A 69 -4.17 5.54 -12.47
CA TYR A 69 -4.12 5.77 -11.03
C TYR A 69 -2.95 6.66 -10.62
N ALA A 70 -1.74 6.39 -11.12
CA ALA A 70 -0.56 7.18 -10.80
C ALA A 70 -0.75 8.65 -11.21
N ARG A 71 -1.30 8.91 -12.40
CA ARG A 71 -1.63 10.28 -12.85
C ARG A 71 -2.70 10.93 -11.97
N LYS A 72 -3.80 10.24 -11.70
CA LYS A 72 -4.92 10.78 -10.90
C LYS A 72 -4.50 11.16 -9.49
N MET A 73 -3.70 10.31 -8.87
CA MET A 73 -3.22 10.52 -7.51
C MET A 73 -1.95 11.39 -7.46
N SER A 74 -1.49 11.90 -8.61
CA SER A 74 -0.22 12.63 -8.75
C SER A 74 0.95 11.88 -8.10
N LEU A 75 0.99 10.55 -8.23
CA LEU A 75 1.95 9.68 -7.60
C LEU A 75 3.21 9.56 -8.48
N ASP A 76 4.35 9.99 -7.96
CA ASP A 76 5.66 9.75 -8.56
C ASP A 76 6.11 8.31 -8.27
N MET A 77 6.03 7.46 -9.30
CA MET A 77 6.41 6.06 -9.21
C MET A 77 7.92 5.86 -9.00
N ASN A 78 8.77 6.79 -9.43
CA ASN A 78 10.21 6.70 -9.19
C ASN A 78 10.54 7.05 -7.74
N CYS A 79 9.87 8.06 -7.18
CA CYS A 79 9.93 8.35 -5.75
C CYS A 79 9.45 7.15 -4.94
N LEU A 80 8.28 6.59 -5.26
CA LEU A 80 7.74 5.46 -4.50
C LEU A 80 8.67 4.24 -4.55
N LYS A 81 9.34 4.01 -5.68
CA LYS A 81 10.36 2.96 -5.79
C LYS A 81 11.60 3.27 -4.94
N ALA A 82 11.95 4.53 -4.75
CA ALA A 82 13.06 4.94 -3.89
C ALA A 82 12.75 4.84 -2.39
N GLU A 83 11.48 4.68 -2.01
CA GLU A 83 11.07 4.33 -0.64
C GLU A 83 11.38 2.87 -0.28
N ASP A 84 11.74 2.03 -1.27
CA ASP A 84 12.19 0.67 -1.00
C ASP A 84 13.46 0.67 -0.13
N GLY A 85 13.44 -0.14 0.93
CA GLY A 85 14.50 -0.19 1.95
C GLY A 85 14.31 0.77 3.13
N ASN A 86 13.34 1.69 3.09
CA ASN A 86 12.94 2.44 4.29
C ASN A 86 12.18 1.54 5.27
N ALA A 87 12.25 1.89 6.56
CA ALA A 87 11.60 1.13 7.62
C ALA A 87 10.12 1.50 7.73
N TYR A 88 9.24 0.52 7.48
CA TYR A 88 7.79 0.64 7.59
C TYR A 88 7.21 -0.50 8.44
N SER A 89 6.02 -0.27 9.00
CA SER A 89 5.28 -1.26 9.78
C SER A 89 3.80 -1.27 9.38
N HIS A 90 3.00 -2.14 10.01
CA HIS A 90 1.55 -2.09 9.87
C HIS A 90 0.91 -0.79 10.41
N ASP A 91 1.63 0.02 11.20
CA ASP A 91 1.15 1.34 11.64
C ASP A 91 0.93 2.28 10.44
N ASN A 92 1.67 2.07 9.36
CA ASN A 92 1.54 2.84 8.12
C ASN A 92 0.32 2.43 7.27
N LEU A 93 -0.22 1.22 7.46
CA LEU A 93 -1.21 0.63 6.56
C LEU A 93 -2.50 1.46 6.52
N PHE A 94 -3.01 1.86 7.69
CA PHE A 94 -4.25 2.63 7.78
C PHE A 94 -4.17 3.95 7.01
N HIS A 95 -3.11 4.73 7.25
CA HIS A 95 -2.94 6.02 6.61
C HIS A 95 -2.63 5.89 5.12
N SER A 96 -1.83 4.89 4.72
CA SER A 96 -1.56 4.60 3.31
C SER A 96 -2.83 4.23 2.55
N VAL A 97 -3.75 3.45 3.13
CA VAL A 97 -5.05 3.14 2.49
C VAL A 97 -5.91 4.39 2.35
N LEU A 98 -6.00 5.25 3.37
CA LEU A 98 -6.71 6.54 3.24
C LEU A 98 -6.11 7.40 2.13
N GLY A 99 -4.78 7.48 2.07
CA GLY A 99 -4.06 8.18 1.01
C GLY A 99 -4.31 7.59 -0.37
N MET A 100 -4.36 6.25 -0.50
CA MET A 100 -4.65 5.57 -1.76
C MET A 100 -6.02 5.95 -2.34
N PHE A 101 -7.00 6.19 -1.47
CA PHE A 101 -8.34 6.61 -1.89
C PHE A 101 -8.52 8.14 -1.87
N GLY A 102 -7.51 8.91 -1.45
CA GLY A 102 -7.61 10.36 -1.36
C GLY A 102 -8.62 10.85 -0.30
N VAL A 103 -8.79 10.11 0.80
CA VAL A 103 -9.78 10.41 1.86
C VAL A 103 -9.22 11.36 2.92
N GLY A 104 -9.65 12.62 2.91
CA GLY A 104 -9.26 13.60 3.93
C GLY A 104 -10.13 13.46 5.19
N THR A 105 -9.51 13.19 6.33
CA THR A 105 -10.17 13.02 7.64
C THR A 105 -9.26 13.44 8.78
N ASP A 106 -9.81 13.85 9.93
CA ASP A 106 -9.05 14.32 11.09
C ASP A 106 -8.11 13.25 11.67
N VAL A 107 -8.37 11.98 11.40
CA VAL A 107 -7.53 10.86 11.84
C VAL A 107 -6.42 10.51 10.85
N TYR A 108 -6.34 11.16 9.68
CA TYR A 108 -5.26 10.92 8.73
C TYR A 108 -3.98 11.63 9.18
N GLN A 109 -2.85 10.90 9.20
CA GLN A 109 -1.53 11.40 9.52
C GLN A 109 -0.63 11.20 8.30
N PRO A 110 -0.25 12.27 7.57
CA PRO A 110 0.58 12.16 6.37
C PRO A 110 1.92 11.47 6.60
N ASP A 111 2.54 11.67 7.77
CA ASP A 111 3.83 11.07 8.12
C ASP A 111 3.79 9.54 8.25
N LEU A 112 2.58 8.96 8.36
CA LEU A 112 2.37 7.52 8.40
C LEU A 112 1.90 6.95 7.05
N ASP A 113 1.71 7.78 6.03
CA ASP A 113 1.35 7.36 4.69
C ASP A 113 2.61 7.22 3.82
N ILE A 114 2.91 5.97 3.43
CA ILE A 114 4.12 5.59 2.69
C ILE A 114 4.25 6.38 1.38
N ALA A 115 3.12 6.70 0.73
CA ALA A 115 3.12 7.37 -0.56
C ALA A 115 3.01 8.90 -0.46
N ALA A 116 2.81 9.46 0.75
CA ALA A 116 2.67 10.91 0.93
C ALA A 116 3.88 11.72 0.46
N PRO A 117 5.15 11.32 0.75
CA PRO A 117 6.33 12.03 0.24
C PRO A 117 6.41 12.06 -1.29
N CYS A 118 5.76 11.09 -1.95
CA CYS A 118 5.80 10.89 -3.39
C CYS A 118 4.62 11.49 -4.15
N ARG A 119 3.82 12.35 -3.51
CA ARG A 119 2.72 13.08 -4.14
C ARG A 119 2.97 14.59 -4.08
N PRO A 120 3.61 15.19 -5.11
CA PRO A 120 3.81 16.63 -5.18
C PRO A 120 2.50 17.36 -5.53
N GLY A 121 1.60 17.51 -4.56
CA GLY A 121 0.31 18.19 -4.69
C GLY A 121 -0.39 18.31 -3.33
N PRO A 122 -1.54 18.99 -3.23
CA PRO A 122 -2.30 19.01 -1.99
C PRO A 122 -2.65 17.57 -1.61
N ALA A 123 -2.06 17.12 -0.50
CA ALA A 123 -2.31 15.80 0.05
C ALA A 123 -3.77 15.73 0.45
N VAL A 124 -4.51 14.85 -0.23
CA VAL A 124 -5.82 14.36 0.21
C VAL A 124 -6.92 15.43 0.17
N VAL A 125 -7.88 15.24 -0.74
CA VAL A 125 -9.05 16.12 -0.87
C VAL A 125 -9.95 15.86 0.35
N GLY A 126 -10.35 16.91 1.07
CA GLY A 126 -11.24 16.75 2.22
C GLY A 126 -12.55 16.08 1.78
N VAL A 127 -13.19 15.29 2.65
CA VAL A 127 -14.52 14.71 2.34
C VAL A 127 -15.52 15.81 1.92
N ALA A 128 -15.35 17.03 2.44
CA ALA A 128 -16.16 18.21 2.07
C ALA A 128 -15.93 18.72 0.63
N ASP A 129 -14.79 18.42 0.02
CA ASP A 129 -14.42 18.93 -1.31
C ASP A 129 -14.91 17.99 -2.44
N LEU A 130 -15.26 16.73 -2.14
CA LEU A 130 -15.82 15.77 -3.11
C LEU A 130 -17.19 16.21 -3.65
N ASP A 131 -17.95 17.00 -2.88
CA ASP A 131 -19.27 17.52 -3.29
C ASP A 131 -19.17 18.67 -4.31
N SER A 132 -18.00 19.26 -4.49
CA SER A 132 -17.81 20.45 -5.34
C SER A 132 -17.43 20.14 -6.80
N VAL A 133 -17.05 18.90 -7.10
CA VAL A 133 -16.55 18.48 -8.43
C VAL A 133 -17.69 18.02 -9.37
N GLY A 134 -18.92 17.91 -8.86
CA GLY A 134 -20.04 17.25 -9.57
C GLY A 134 -20.94 18.10 -10.47
N THR A 135 -20.80 19.44 -10.56
CA THR A 135 -21.78 20.28 -11.28
C THR A 135 -21.27 20.97 -12.53
N GLY A 136 -20.13 20.56 -13.07
CA GLY A 136 -19.52 21.24 -14.22
C GLY A 136 -19.31 20.34 -15.43
N HIS A 137 -20.35 20.08 -16.22
CA HIS A 137 -20.25 20.05 -17.69
C HIS A 137 -21.62 20.31 -18.36
N PRO A 138 -21.63 20.96 -19.55
CA PRO A 138 -22.82 21.40 -20.29
C PRO A 138 -23.65 20.29 -20.93
#